data_AF-A0A6G3PCZ5-F1
#
_entry.id   AF-A0A6G3PCZ5-F1
#
_cell.length_a   1.000
_cell.length_b   1.000
_cell.length_c   1.000
_cell.angle_alpha   90.00
_cell.angle_beta   90.00
_cell.angle_gamma   90.00
#
_symmetry.space_group_name_H-M   'P 1'
#
loop_
_entity.id
_entity.type
_entity.pdbx_description
1 polymer ?
#
loop_
_entity_poly.entity_id
_entity_poly.type
_entity_poly.pdbx_seq_one_letter_code
_entity_poly.pdbx_strand_id
1 'polypeptide(L)'
;MPPTSPRRLSLQQIIEGQRRAAFVGRQAELDLYRRNFTIPPEDPRHRFVFHVRGNAGVGKTSLVREWRDAAAEFGAVTASVDESADSVPDVLAAFAEQFAEQGYPLKALDRLLAVHRRAVHEAAGRLTADNEAEPGAPSAGALAAAQAG
;
A
#
# COMPACT_ATOMS: atom_id res chain seq x y z
N MET A 1 21.85 28.30 -24.68
CA MET A 1 21.40 27.38 -23.61
C MET A 1 22.56 26.49 -23.24
N PRO A 2 22.96 26.37 -21.95
CA PRO A 2 23.98 25.39 -21.58
C PRO A 2 23.37 23.98 -21.65
N PRO A 3 24.15 22.95 -22.02
CA PRO A 3 23.67 21.57 -21.99
C PRO A 3 23.47 21.13 -20.52
N THR A 4 22.24 20.75 -20.19
CA THR A 4 21.89 20.09 -18.93
C THR A 4 22.71 18.81 -18.82
N SER A 5 23.65 18.76 -17.88
CA SER A 5 24.43 17.55 -17.61
C SER A 5 23.47 16.42 -17.20
N PRO A 6 23.63 15.19 -17.71
CA PRO A 6 22.75 14.08 -17.35
C PRO A 6 22.82 13.86 -15.85
N ARG A 7 21.64 13.86 -15.20
CA ARG A 7 21.49 13.61 -13.76
C ARG A 7 22.09 12.24 -13.46
N ARG A 8 23.20 12.21 -12.72
CA ARG A 8 23.84 10.93 -12.31
C ARG A 8 22.83 10.15 -11.47
N LEU A 9 22.59 8.89 -11.85
CA LEU A 9 21.73 7.97 -11.11
C LEU A 9 22.30 7.74 -9.71
N SER A 10 21.43 7.65 -8.71
CA SER A 10 21.83 7.27 -7.36
C SER A 10 22.26 5.79 -7.32
N LEU A 11 23.07 5.41 -6.33
CA LEU A 11 23.45 4.00 -6.12
C LEU A 11 22.21 3.10 -5.96
N GLN A 12 21.16 3.60 -5.32
CA GLN A 12 19.88 2.91 -5.21
C GLN A 12 19.25 2.67 -6.59
N GLN A 13 19.19 3.69 -7.44
CA GLN A 13 18.65 3.57 -8.82
C GLN A 13 19.49 2.62 -9.68
N ILE A 14 20.81 2.59 -9.48
CA ILE A 14 21.71 1.66 -10.17
C ILE A 14 21.46 0.22 -9.71
N ILE A 15 21.35 -0.01 -8.39
CA ILE A 15 21.06 -1.33 -7.81
C ILE A 15 19.66 -1.81 -8.23
N GLU A 16 18.66 -0.92 -8.23
CA GLU A 16 17.32 -1.22 -8.74
C GLU A 16 17.38 -1.58 -10.22
N GLY A 17 18.05 -0.78 -11.05
CA GLY A 17 18.27 -1.08 -12.47
C GLY A 17 18.93 -2.44 -12.72
N GLN A 18 19.96 -2.79 -11.95
CA GLN A 18 20.61 -4.10 -12.03
C GLN A 18 19.71 -5.25 -11.59
N ARG A 19 18.88 -5.06 -10.56
CA ARG A 19 17.87 -6.04 -10.13
C ARG A 19 16.81 -6.28 -11.20
N ARG A 20 16.39 -5.23 -11.91
CA ARG A 20 15.48 -5.33 -13.06
C ARG A 20 16.14 -6.10 -14.22
N ALA A 21 17.40 -5.79 -14.53
CA ALA A 21 18.15 -6.50 -15.57
C ALA A 21 18.42 -7.98 -15.24
N ALA A 22 18.49 -8.32 -13.94
CA ALA A 22 18.64 -9.69 -13.46
C ALA A 22 17.31 -10.47 -13.37
N PHE A 23 16.18 -9.86 -13.76
CA PHE A 23 14.86 -10.51 -13.77
C PHE A 23 14.73 -11.46 -14.97
N VAL A 24 15.31 -12.65 -14.84
CA VAL A 24 15.34 -13.67 -15.91
C VAL A 24 14.12 -14.59 -15.83
N GLY A 25 13.50 -14.88 -16.97
CA GLY A 25 12.53 -15.99 -17.12
C GLY A 25 11.05 -15.64 -16.91
N ARG A 26 10.68 -14.36 -16.82
CA ARG A 26 9.30 -13.90 -16.56
C ARG A 26 8.73 -12.97 -17.64
N GLN A 27 9.36 -13.00 -18.82
CA GLN A 27 8.97 -12.17 -19.95
C GLN A 27 7.53 -12.47 -20.41
N ALA A 28 7.12 -13.75 -20.38
CA ALA A 28 5.78 -14.14 -20.76
C ALA A 28 4.70 -13.51 -19.86
N GLU A 29 4.94 -13.47 -18.54
CA GLU A 29 4.04 -12.84 -17.56
C GLU A 29 4.03 -11.32 -17.70
N LEU A 30 5.19 -10.69 -17.95
CA LEU A 30 5.27 -9.25 -18.25
C LEU A 30 4.50 -8.90 -19.52
N ASP A 31 4.73 -9.66 -20.60
CA ASP A 31 4.05 -9.41 -21.87
C ASP A 31 2.54 -9.65 -21.76
N LEU A 32 2.11 -10.62 -20.96
CA LEU A 32 0.69 -10.85 -20.68
C LEU A 32 0.05 -9.63 -20.03
N TYR A 33 0.70 -9.06 -19.01
CA TYR A 33 0.21 -7.87 -18.33
C TYR A 33 0.21 -6.65 -19.26
N ARG A 34 1.30 -6.42 -20.00
CA ARG A 34 1.41 -5.30 -20.96
C ARG A 34 0.35 -5.37 -22.06
N ARG A 35 0.12 -6.55 -22.65
CA ARG A 35 -0.92 -6.74 -23.68
C ARG A 35 -2.31 -6.42 -23.17
N ASN A 36 -2.56 -6.50 -21.86
CA ASN A 36 -3.88 -6.17 -21.31
C ASN A 36 -4.24 -4.69 -21.54
N PHE A 37 -3.26 -3.78 -21.57
CA PHE A 37 -3.49 -2.36 -21.86
C PHE A 37 -3.88 -2.09 -23.32
N THR A 38 -3.63 -3.04 -24.24
CA THR A 38 -4.04 -2.90 -25.64
C THR A 38 -5.42 -3.51 -25.92
N ILE A 39 -6.07 -4.09 -24.91
CA ILE A 39 -7.39 -4.70 -24.99
C ILE A 39 -8.40 -3.76 -24.31
N PRO A 40 -9.47 -3.31 -24.99
CA PRO A 40 -10.51 -2.47 -24.37
C PRO A 40 -11.17 -3.16 -23.15
N PRO A 41 -11.56 -2.43 -22.10
CA PRO A 41 -12.21 -3.00 -20.91
C PRO A 41 -13.52 -3.76 -21.20
N GLU A 42 -14.21 -3.41 -22.28
CA GLU A 42 -15.46 -4.06 -22.72
C GLU A 42 -15.23 -5.42 -23.39
N ASP A 43 -14.00 -5.70 -23.82
CA ASP A 43 -13.64 -6.98 -24.42
C ASP A 43 -13.54 -8.06 -23.33
N PRO A 44 -14.21 -9.23 -23.46
CA PRO A 44 -14.13 -10.32 -22.48
C PRO A 44 -12.72 -10.86 -22.24
N ARG A 45 -11.76 -10.58 -23.13
CA ARG A 45 -10.36 -10.95 -22.97
C ARG A 45 -9.62 -10.03 -22.01
N HIS A 46 -10.15 -8.84 -21.73
CA HIS A 46 -9.57 -7.91 -20.75
C HIS A 46 -9.61 -8.52 -19.35
N ARG A 47 -8.47 -8.46 -18.66
CA ARG A 47 -8.31 -8.98 -17.31
C ARG A 47 -8.18 -7.82 -16.33
N PHE A 48 -9.14 -7.70 -15.42
CA PHE A 48 -9.12 -6.69 -14.36
C PHE A 48 -8.28 -7.10 -13.15
N VAL A 49 -8.17 -8.40 -12.90
CA VAL A 49 -7.47 -8.96 -11.73
C VAL A 49 -6.45 -9.97 -12.19
N PHE A 50 -5.21 -9.76 -11.77
CA PHE A 50 -4.11 -10.71 -11.92
C PHE A 50 -3.73 -11.26 -10.55
N HIS A 51 -3.71 -12.58 -10.42
CA HIS A 51 -3.30 -13.26 -9.20
C HIS A 51 -1.97 -13.99 -9.41
N VAL A 52 -0.91 -13.50 -8.76
CA VAL A 52 0.44 -14.07 -8.85
C VAL A 52 0.62 -15.12 -7.76
N ARG A 53 0.87 -16.38 -8.16
CA ARG A 53 1.14 -17.50 -7.24
C ARG A 53 2.49 -18.15 -7.54
N GLY A 54 3.08 -18.76 -6.51
CA GLY A 54 4.35 -19.49 -6.64
C GLY A 54 5.09 -19.60 -5.32
N ASN A 55 6.13 -20.45 -5.31
CA ASN A 55 6.92 -20.75 -4.11
C ASN A 55 7.59 -19.50 -3.51
N ALA A 56 8.01 -19.59 -2.25
CA ALA A 56 8.82 -18.54 -1.64
C ALA A 56 10.13 -18.33 -2.42
N GLY A 57 10.63 -17.08 -2.48
CA GLY A 57 11.90 -16.75 -3.14
C GLY A 57 11.88 -16.67 -4.67
N VAL A 58 10.78 -17.04 -5.36
CA VAL A 58 10.73 -17.07 -6.84
C VAL A 58 10.56 -15.69 -7.52
N GLY A 59 10.66 -14.59 -6.76
CA GLY A 59 10.60 -13.23 -7.30
C GLY A 59 9.20 -12.66 -7.56
N LYS A 60 8.15 -13.13 -6.88
CA LYS A 60 6.77 -12.61 -7.04
C LYS A 60 6.65 -11.10 -6.80
N THR A 61 7.25 -10.61 -5.72
CA THR A 61 7.25 -9.18 -5.39
C THR A 61 8.00 -8.38 -6.45
N SER A 62 9.09 -8.93 -7.01
CA SER A 62 9.80 -8.30 -8.12
C SER A 62 8.92 -8.21 -9.37
N LEU A 63 8.20 -9.29 -9.72
CA LEU A 63 7.26 -9.27 -10.85
C LEU A 63 6.18 -8.19 -10.70
N VAL A 64 5.58 -8.06 -9.51
CA VAL A 64 4.55 -7.04 -9.25
C VAL A 64 5.12 -5.63 -9.32
N ARG A 65 6.38 -5.43 -8.91
CA ARG A 65 7.08 -4.14 -9.09
C ARG A 65 7.30 -3.83 -10.58
N GLU A 66 7.75 -4.80 -11.36
CA GLU A 66 7.90 -4.64 -12.83
C GLU A 66 6.56 -4.35 -13.52
N TRP A 67 5.46 -4.98 -13.07
CA TRP A 67 4.13 -4.67 -13.56
C TRP A 67 3.71 -3.23 -13.27
N ARG A 68 4.05 -2.70 -12.10
CA ARG A 68 3.79 -1.30 -11.76
C ARG A 68 4.53 -0.35 -12.69
N ASP A 69 5.82 -0.58 -12.89
CA ASP A 69 6.64 0.21 -13.82
C ASP A 69 6.05 0.14 -15.24
N ALA A 70 5.69 -1.06 -15.70
CA ALA A 70 5.07 -1.27 -17.00
C ALA A 70 3.73 -0.52 -17.13
N ALA A 71 2.88 -0.54 -16.10
CA ALA A 71 1.60 0.19 -16.11
C ALA A 71 1.80 1.70 -16.22
N ALA A 72 2.80 2.24 -15.52
CA ALA A 72 3.14 3.66 -15.59
C ALA A 72 3.57 4.09 -17.00
N GLU A 73 4.26 3.22 -17.76
CA GLU A 73 4.58 3.50 -19.17
C GLU A 73 3.34 3.65 -20.07
N PHE A 74 2.22 3.02 -19.70
CA PHE A 74 0.91 3.19 -20.37
C PHE A 74 0.09 4.35 -19.78
N GLY A 75 0.67 5.16 -18.89
CA GLY A 75 -0.02 6.29 -18.26
C GLY A 75 -1.03 5.91 -17.18
N ALA A 76 -0.99 4.67 -16.69
CA ALA A 76 -1.85 4.25 -15.58
C ALA A 76 -1.36 4.86 -14.26
N VAL A 77 -2.30 5.35 -13.46
CA VAL A 77 -2.04 5.75 -12.08
C VAL A 77 -1.97 4.48 -11.23
N THR A 78 -0.86 4.29 -10.50
CA THR A 78 -0.61 3.04 -9.75
C THR A 78 -0.39 3.31 -8.29
N ALA A 79 -0.80 2.39 -7.42
CA ALA A 79 -0.44 2.40 -6.02
C ALA A 79 -0.21 0.97 -5.54
N SER A 80 0.58 0.83 -4.47
CA SER A 80 0.82 -0.47 -3.85
C SER A 80 0.95 -0.36 -2.36
N VAL A 81 0.48 -1.40 -1.69
CA VAL A 81 0.61 -1.58 -0.25
C VAL A 81 1.06 -3.02 -0.01
N ASP A 82 1.94 -3.21 0.94
CA ASP A 82 2.39 -4.52 1.41
C ASP A 82 1.73 -4.86 2.76
N GLU A 83 2.25 -5.84 3.48
CA GLU A 83 1.68 -6.29 4.75
C GLU A 83 1.84 -5.26 5.90
N SER A 84 2.41 -4.08 5.65
CA SER A 84 2.54 -3.02 6.67
C SER A 84 1.25 -2.25 6.96
N ALA A 85 0.23 -2.35 6.11
CA ALA A 85 -1.06 -1.73 6.37
C ALA A 85 -1.96 -2.67 7.19
N ASP A 86 -2.25 -2.27 8.42
CA ASP A 86 -2.98 -3.09 9.39
C ASP A 86 -4.51 -3.05 9.20
N SER A 87 -5.02 -2.11 8.40
CA SER A 87 -6.44 -1.92 8.20
C SER A 87 -6.80 -1.38 6.80
N VAL A 88 -8.08 -1.54 6.42
CA VAL A 88 -8.60 -0.96 5.15
C VAL A 88 -8.41 0.56 5.08
N PRO A 89 -8.71 1.35 6.13
CA PRO A 89 -8.36 2.78 6.16
C PRO A 89 -6.88 3.08 5.91
N ASP A 90 -5.96 2.26 6.42
CA ASP A 90 -4.52 2.45 6.22
C ASP A 90 -4.11 2.19 4.77
N VAL A 91 -4.66 1.14 4.15
CA VAL A 91 -4.47 0.86 2.71
C VAL A 91 -4.97 2.05 1.87
N LEU A 92 -6.18 2.55 2.17
CA LEU A 92 -6.77 3.68 1.44
C LEU A 92 -5.98 4.97 1.63
N ALA A 93 -5.43 5.20 2.82
CA ALA A 93 -4.56 6.33 3.09
C ALA A 93 -3.27 6.27 2.27
N ALA A 94 -2.60 5.12 2.24
CA ALA A 94 -1.38 4.92 1.46
C ALA A 94 -1.64 5.09 -0.05
N PHE A 95 -2.80 4.65 -0.55
CA PHE A 95 -3.20 4.89 -1.94
C PHE A 95 -3.44 6.38 -2.24
N ALA A 96 -4.15 7.09 -1.35
CA ALA A 96 -4.41 8.51 -1.51
C ALA A 96 -3.11 9.33 -1.57
N GLU A 97 -2.15 9.01 -0.71
CA GLU A 97 -0.81 9.63 -0.70
C GLU A 97 -0.05 9.37 -2.00
N GLN A 98 0.08 8.10 -2.42
CA GLN A 98 0.78 7.73 -3.65
C GLN A 98 0.13 8.36 -4.90
N PHE A 99 -1.20 8.48 -4.95
CA PHE A 99 -1.88 9.13 -6.06
C PHE A 99 -1.66 10.65 -6.05
N ALA A 100 -1.66 11.29 -4.88
CA ALA A 100 -1.35 12.71 -4.76
C ALA A 100 0.08 13.03 -5.22
N GLU A 101 1.07 12.18 -4.89
CA GLU A 101 2.45 12.29 -5.39
C GLU A 101 2.55 12.20 -6.91
N GLN A 102 1.66 11.44 -7.54
CA GLN A 102 1.53 11.32 -9.00
C GLN A 102 0.69 12.44 -9.63
N GLY A 103 0.18 13.40 -8.84
CA GLY A 103 -0.61 14.53 -9.31
C GLY A 103 -2.12 14.28 -9.37
N TYR A 104 -2.61 13.19 -8.78
CA TYR A 104 -4.03 12.79 -8.76
C TYR A 104 -4.60 12.76 -7.33
N PRO A 105 -4.76 13.91 -6.65
CA PRO A 105 -5.22 13.95 -5.26
C PRO A 105 -6.69 13.53 -5.11
N LEU A 106 -6.98 12.68 -4.12
CA LEU A 106 -8.31 12.18 -3.81
C LEU A 106 -8.98 12.94 -2.64
N LYS A 107 -9.23 14.25 -2.82
CA LYS A 107 -9.69 15.16 -1.76
C LYS A 107 -10.90 14.69 -0.95
N ALA A 108 -11.86 14.01 -1.60
CA ALA A 108 -13.03 13.48 -0.93
C ALA A 108 -12.66 12.33 0.03
N LEU A 109 -11.76 11.44 -0.41
CA LEU A 109 -11.23 10.36 0.42
C LEU A 109 -10.38 10.91 1.57
N ASP A 110 -9.53 11.91 1.32
CA ASP A 110 -8.72 12.55 2.36
C ASP A 110 -9.58 13.09 3.50
N ARG A 111 -10.71 13.72 3.16
CA ARG A 111 -11.67 14.23 4.15
C ARG A 111 -12.30 13.10 4.97
N LEU A 112 -12.68 12.01 4.33
CA LEU A 112 -13.27 10.85 5.03
C LEU A 112 -12.24 10.19 5.96
N LEU A 113 -11.00 10.04 5.51
CA LEU A 113 -9.91 9.49 6.33
C LEU A 113 -9.58 10.40 7.51
N ALA A 114 -9.61 11.72 7.34
CA ALA A 114 -9.41 12.67 8.44
C ALA A 114 -10.50 12.54 9.53
N VAL A 115 -11.77 12.41 9.11
CA VAL A 115 -12.89 12.16 10.03
C VAL A 115 -12.71 10.83 10.76
N HIS A 116 -12.31 9.77 10.04
CA HIS A 116 -12.07 8.46 10.62
C HIS A 116 -10.95 8.48 11.68
N ARG A 117 -9.79 9.07 11.35
CA ARG A 117 -8.66 9.19 12.29
C ARG A 117 -9.05 9.95 13.56
N ARG A 118 -9.84 11.02 13.41
CA ARG A 118 -10.37 11.78 14.54
C ARG A 118 -11.27 10.91 15.41
N ALA A 119 -12.19 10.16 14.82
CA ALA A 119 -13.08 9.27 15.57
C ALA A 119 -12.31 8.17 16.32
N VAL A 120 -11.30 7.58 15.70
CA VAL A 120 -10.42 6.58 16.35
C VAL A 120 -9.65 7.21 17.50
N HIS A 121 -9.09 8.39 17.32
CA HIS A 121 -8.36 9.10 18.37
C HIS A 121 -9.27 9.51 19.54
N GLU A 122 -10.48 9.99 19.26
CA GLU A 122 -11.48 10.32 20.29
C GLU A 122 -11.91 9.07 21.07
N ALA A 123 -12.09 7.93 20.39
CA ALA A 123 -12.41 6.66 21.04
C ALA A 123 -11.24 6.14 21.89
N ALA A 124 -10.00 6.20 21.39
CA ALA A 124 -8.81 5.80 22.13
C ALA A 124 -8.60 6.67 23.37
N GLY A 125 -8.78 7.99 23.25
CA GLY A 125 -8.66 8.93 24.37
C GLY A 125 -9.69 8.70 25.48
N ARG A 126 -10.89 8.24 25.13
CA ARG A 126 -11.90 7.81 26.11
C ARG A 126 -11.45 6.55 26.86
N LEU A 127 -10.93 5.55 26.15
CA LEU A 127 -10.43 4.32 26.76
C LEU A 127 -9.22 4.57 27.68
N THR A 128 -8.34 5.52 27.33
CA THR A 128 -7.22 5.89 28.21
C THR A 128 -7.70 6.69 29.42
N ALA A 129 -8.65 7.62 29.26
CA ALA A 129 -9.23 8.36 30.38
C ALA A 129 -9.99 7.45 31.36
N ASP A 130 -10.74 6.47 30.85
CA ASP A 130 -11.41 5.46 31.69
C ASP A 130 -10.40 4.56 32.44
N ASN A 131 -9.23 4.28 31.85
CA ASN A 131 -8.15 3.52 32.51
C ASN A 131 -7.34 4.37 33.52
N GLU A 132 -7.11 5.65 33.25
CA GLU A 132 -6.35 6.57 34.13
C GLU A 132 -7.18 7.14 35.29
N ALA A 133 -8.51 7.08 35.21
CA ALA A 133 -9.41 7.47 36.30
C ALA A 133 -9.34 6.53 37.53
N GLU A 134 -8.51 5.47 37.48
CA GLU A 134 -8.35 4.51 38.56
C GLU A 134 -6.91 4.39 39.12
N PRO A 135 -6.39 5.40 39.85
CA PRO A 135 -5.40 5.20 40.89
C PRO A 135 -6.12 5.13 42.25
N GLY A 136 -6.91 4.08 42.50
CA GLY A 136 -7.36 3.79 43.87
C GLY A 136 -8.70 3.07 44.09
N ALA A 137 -9.51 2.77 43.09
CA ALA A 137 -10.71 1.95 43.27
C ALA A 137 -10.48 0.49 42.84
N PRO A 138 -11.16 -0.46 43.51
CA PRO A 138 -10.95 -1.88 43.27
C PRO A 138 -11.42 -2.23 41.86
N SER A 139 -10.52 -2.80 41.07
CA SER A 139 -10.88 -3.32 39.75
C SER A 139 -11.98 -4.37 39.85
N ALA A 140 -12.76 -4.55 38.79
CA ALA A 140 -13.82 -5.57 38.74
C ALA A 140 -13.30 -6.99 39.07
N GLY A 141 -12.02 -7.27 38.81
CA GLY A 141 -11.36 -8.52 39.21
C GLY A 141 -11.07 -8.62 40.72
N ALA A 142 -10.79 -7.50 41.40
CA ALA A 142 -10.58 -7.45 42.84
C ALA A 142 -11.88 -7.65 43.64
N LEU A 143 -13.03 -7.20 43.10
CA LEU A 143 -14.34 -7.41 43.70
C LEU A 143 -14.78 -8.89 43.65
N ALA A 144 -14.45 -9.62 42.58
CA ALA A 144 -14.76 -11.04 42.46
C ALA A 144 -13.95 -11.92 43.43
N ALA A 145 -12.69 -11.58 43.71
CA ALA A 145 -11.86 -12.29 44.69
C ALA A 145 -12.30 -12.02 46.14
N ALA A 146 -12.81 -10.82 46.44
CA ALA A 146 -13.29 -10.45 47.77
C ALA A 146 -14.65 -11.09 48.14
N GLN A 147 -15.45 -11.51 47.16
CA GLN A 147 -16.72 -12.21 47.39
C GLN A 147 -16.58 -13.75 47.50
N ALA A 148 -15.37 -14.27 47.30
CA ALA A 148 -15.06 -15.70 47.36
C ALA A 148 -14.21 -16.11 48.57
N GLY A 149 -14.00 -15.20 49.53
CA GLY A 149 -13.22 -15.41 50.76
C GLY A 149 -14.06 -15.34 52.02
#